data_AF-A0A516GEV9-F1
#
_entry.id   AF-A0A516GEV9-F1
#
_cell.length_a   1.000
_cell.length_b   1.000
_cell.length_c   1.000
_cell.angle_alpha   90.00
_cell.angle_beta   90.00
_cell.angle_gamma   90.00
#
_symmetry.space_group_name_H-M   'P 1'
#
loop_
_entity.id
_entity.type
_entity.pdbx_description
1 polymer ?
#
loop_
_entity_poly.entity_id
_entity_poly.type
_entity_poly.pdbx_seq_one_letter_code
_entity_poly.pdbx_strand_id
1 'polypeptide(L)'
;MKPAQLTRTAVAISLVVGAALIVVSVLLMPDFSGGHRERLEAIAAAQATSTISSMSFTVSQLFLAVGLVGVAHLVRSRVPVLATVGAVLVVLGGFGHAVYGGVNVVMLAMAEDLAALDTHAAVLARGEEGIGIPFMAAGLLGTVLGFIVLGVAVWRGGLGPRWVGPLLAVGRLCLRCPLCGDLRGAGPRGLAVLDQPLADGGRGCSGHPTHAGACGGPVTADGPSGHRRAVPAR
;
A
#
# COMPACT_ATOMS: atom_id res chain seq x y z
N MET A 1 -31.17 19.22 -0.16
CA MET A 1 -30.11 18.79 -1.10
C MET A 1 -30.70 17.83 -2.11
N LYS A 2 -30.26 17.85 -3.39
CA LYS A 2 -30.74 16.88 -4.39
C LYS A 2 -30.17 15.48 -4.07
N PRO A 3 -30.90 14.38 -4.30
CA PRO A 3 -30.45 13.03 -3.96
C PRO A 3 -29.09 12.68 -4.61
N ALA A 4 -28.87 13.10 -5.85
CA ALA A 4 -27.59 12.90 -6.54
C ALA A 4 -26.39 13.60 -5.86
N GLN A 5 -26.61 14.75 -5.21
CA GLN A 5 -25.55 15.44 -4.48
C GLN A 5 -25.23 14.70 -3.18
N LEU A 6 -26.26 14.24 -2.46
CA LEU A 6 -26.10 13.45 -1.23
C LEU A 6 -25.27 12.18 -1.49
N THR A 7 -25.58 11.42 -2.55
CA THR A 7 -24.81 10.22 -2.92
C THR A 7 -23.35 10.54 -3.19
N ARG A 8 -23.05 11.58 -3.98
CA ARG A 8 -21.66 11.97 -4.29
C ARG A 8 -20.89 12.40 -3.05
N THR A 9 -21.52 13.19 -2.19
CA THR A 9 -20.91 13.63 -0.93
C THR A 9 -20.66 12.45 0.00
N ALA A 10 -21.62 11.52 0.15
CA ALA A 10 -21.45 10.32 0.97
C ALA A 10 -20.31 9.43 0.46
N VAL A 11 -20.19 9.25 -0.86
CA VAL A 11 -19.07 8.51 -1.48
C VAL A 11 -17.73 9.18 -1.20
N ALA A 12 -17.63 10.49 -1.39
CA ALA A 12 -16.41 11.24 -1.14
C ALA A 12 -15.99 11.14 0.35
N ILE A 13 -16.93 11.35 1.28
CA ILE A 13 -16.68 11.22 2.72
C ILE A 13 -16.22 9.80 3.05
N SER A 14 -16.89 8.78 2.54
CA SER A 14 -16.55 7.38 2.82
C SER A 14 -15.13 7.06 2.36
N LEU A 15 -14.72 7.51 1.17
CA LEU A 15 -13.36 7.31 0.67
C LEU A 15 -12.31 8.05 1.50
N VAL A 16 -12.59 9.31 1.89
CA VAL A 16 -11.66 10.11 2.71
C VAL A 16 -11.51 9.50 4.11
N VAL A 17 -12.61 9.14 4.76
CA VAL A 17 -12.60 8.51 6.10
C VAL A 17 -11.90 7.15 6.03
N GLY A 18 -12.23 6.31 5.04
CA GLY A 18 -11.58 5.02 4.84
C GLY A 18 -10.06 5.16 4.66
N ALA A 19 -9.62 6.09 3.80
CA ALA A 19 -8.20 6.34 3.57
C ALA A 19 -7.49 6.87 4.84
N ALA A 20 -8.12 7.78 5.58
CA ALA A 20 -7.55 8.31 6.82
C ALA A 20 -7.39 7.21 7.88
N LEU A 21 -8.38 6.33 8.05
CA LEU A 21 -8.32 5.21 8.98
C LEU A 21 -7.23 4.19 8.61
N ILE A 22 -7.01 3.94 7.32
CA ILE A 22 -5.89 3.08 6.87
C ILE A 22 -4.55 3.72 7.22
N VAL A 23 -4.39 5.03 6.98
CA VAL A 23 -3.16 5.74 7.34
C VAL A 23 -2.90 5.64 8.85
N VAL A 24 -3.91 5.88 9.68
CA VAL A 24 -3.81 5.72 11.14
C VAL A 24 -3.44 4.28 11.51
N SER A 25 -4.08 3.28 10.89
CA SER A 25 -3.75 1.88 11.12
C SER A 25 -2.30 1.57 10.82
N VAL A 26 -1.81 1.96 9.63
CA VAL A 26 -0.43 1.68 9.20
C VAL A 26 0.60 2.38 10.10
N LEU A 27 0.33 3.63 10.52
CA LEU A 27 1.24 4.38 11.39
C LEU A 27 1.33 3.80 12.80
N LEU A 28 0.27 3.14 13.29
CA LEU A 28 0.20 2.56 14.62
C LEU A 28 0.40 1.03 14.64
N MET A 29 0.66 0.43 13.47
CA MET A 29 0.86 -1.00 13.34
C MET A 29 2.19 -1.40 14.00
N PRO A 30 2.19 -2.35 14.94
CA PRO A 30 3.43 -2.86 15.53
C PRO A 30 4.25 -3.62 14.49
N ASP A 31 5.55 -3.78 14.76
CA ASP A 31 6.43 -4.54 13.88
C ASP A 31 6.09 -6.04 13.92
N PHE A 32 5.81 -6.60 12.74
CA PHE A 32 5.42 -7.98 12.54
C PHE A 32 6.44 -8.76 11.70
N SER A 33 7.69 -8.30 11.60
CA SER A 33 8.75 -8.97 10.86
C SER A 33 9.14 -10.35 11.42
N GLY A 34 8.75 -10.66 12.67
CA GLY A 34 9.00 -11.94 13.33
C GLY A 34 7.94 -13.03 13.08
N GLY A 35 8.06 -14.12 13.82
CA GLY A 35 7.08 -15.21 13.83
C GLY A 35 5.83 -14.87 14.66
N HIS A 36 4.87 -15.79 14.72
CA HIS A 36 3.59 -15.56 15.40
C HIS A 36 3.75 -15.22 16.89
N ARG A 37 4.74 -15.81 17.57
CA ARG A 37 5.04 -15.51 18.96
C ARG A 37 5.52 -14.07 19.11
N GLU A 38 6.50 -13.67 18.31
CA GLU A 38 7.05 -12.31 18.34
C GLU A 38 5.99 -11.26 18.01
N ARG A 39 5.02 -11.59 17.14
CA ARG A 39 3.86 -10.71 16.85
C ARG A 39 2.97 -10.51 18.08
N LEU A 40 2.66 -11.57 18.83
CA LEU A 40 1.83 -11.47 20.05
C LEU A 40 2.56 -10.69 21.15
N GLU A 41 3.87 -10.90 21.31
CA GLU A 41 4.71 -10.13 22.24
C GLU A 41 4.72 -8.63 21.86
N ALA A 42 4.85 -8.31 20.57
CA ALA A 42 4.80 -6.94 20.08
C ALA A 42 3.44 -6.27 20.32
N ILE A 43 2.34 -7.01 20.17
CA ILE A 43 0.99 -6.52 20.49
C ILE A 43 0.87 -6.26 22.00
N ALA A 44 1.32 -7.18 22.85
CA ALA A 44 1.26 -7.03 24.30
C ALA A 44 2.08 -5.82 24.79
N ALA A 45 3.25 -5.59 24.18
CA ALA A 45 4.12 -4.44 24.50
C ALA A 45 3.49 -3.09 24.10
N ALA A 46 2.57 -3.07 23.14
CA ALA A 46 2.00 -1.87 22.55
C ALA A 46 0.46 -1.91 22.46
N GLN A 47 -0.20 -2.47 23.49
CA GLN A 47 -1.63 -2.84 23.45
C GLN A 47 -2.54 -1.71 22.93
N ALA A 48 -2.40 -0.49 23.46
CA ALA A 48 -3.25 0.64 23.05
C ALA A 48 -3.11 0.99 21.56
N THR A 49 -1.89 1.08 21.04
CA THR A 49 -1.65 1.40 19.62
C THR A 49 -2.06 0.25 18.72
N SER A 50 -1.82 -0.99 19.13
CA SER A 50 -2.27 -2.19 18.40
C SER A 50 -3.79 -2.26 18.32
N THR A 51 -4.52 -1.94 19.40
CA THR A 51 -5.98 -1.88 19.41
C THR A 51 -6.49 -0.81 18.44
N ILE A 52 -5.94 0.41 18.50
CA ILE A 52 -6.34 1.50 17.60
C ILE A 52 -6.03 1.10 16.15
N SER A 53 -4.88 0.50 15.88
CA SER A 53 -4.49 0.07 14.53
C SER A 53 -5.47 -0.98 13.99
N SER A 54 -5.73 -2.05 14.74
CA SER A 54 -6.62 -3.15 14.35
C SER A 54 -8.06 -2.68 14.12
N MET A 55 -8.58 -1.82 15.00
CA MET A 55 -9.93 -1.28 14.86
C MET A 55 -10.04 -0.32 13.68
N SER A 56 -9.06 0.58 13.51
CA SER A 56 -9.02 1.51 12.38
C SER A 56 -8.96 0.75 11.05
N PHE A 57 -8.12 -0.29 10.97
CA PHE A 57 -8.06 -1.17 9.80
C PHE A 57 -9.40 -1.81 9.50
N THR A 58 -10.03 -2.45 10.49
CA THR A 58 -11.28 -3.19 10.32
C THR A 58 -12.42 -2.26 9.88
N VAL A 59 -12.58 -1.12 10.56
CA VAL A 59 -13.61 -0.13 10.24
C VAL A 59 -13.38 0.50 8.86
N SER A 60 -12.12 0.72 8.48
CA SER A 60 -11.81 1.30 7.17
C SER A 60 -12.32 0.45 5.99
N GLN A 61 -12.40 -0.88 6.15
CA GLN A 61 -12.85 -1.77 5.09
C GLN A 61 -14.31 -1.50 4.71
N LEU A 62 -15.17 -1.18 5.69
CA LEU A 62 -16.57 -0.82 5.44
C LEU A 62 -16.67 0.48 4.64
N PHE A 63 -15.94 1.51 5.06
CA PHE A 63 -15.93 2.82 4.39
C PHE A 63 -15.37 2.72 2.97
N LEU A 64 -14.31 1.94 2.77
CA LEU A 64 -13.79 1.66 1.43
C LEU A 64 -14.78 0.91 0.55
N ALA A 65 -15.42 -0.14 1.06
CA ALA A 65 -16.41 -0.90 0.29
C ALA A 65 -17.56 0.00 -0.18
N VAL A 66 -18.13 0.81 0.74
CA VAL A 66 -19.21 1.77 0.42
C VAL A 66 -18.73 2.81 -0.59
N GLY A 67 -17.54 3.40 -0.38
CA GLY A 67 -16.98 4.40 -1.27
C GLY A 67 -16.75 3.86 -2.69
N LEU A 68 -16.13 2.68 -2.82
CA LEU A 68 -15.78 2.10 -4.12
C LEU A 68 -17.01 1.58 -4.88
N VAL A 69 -17.99 0.99 -4.19
CA VAL A 69 -19.27 0.63 -4.81
C VAL A 69 -20.02 1.88 -5.29
N GLY A 70 -19.97 2.96 -4.51
CA GLY A 70 -20.54 4.24 -4.93
C GLY A 70 -19.84 4.83 -6.15
N VAL A 71 -18.51 4.74 -6.26
CA VAL A 71 -17.77 5.10 -7.47
C VAL A 71 -18.22 4.26 -8.67
N ALA A 72 -18.32 2.93 -8.49
CA ALA A 72 -18.81 2.02 -9.53
C ALA A 72 -20.22 2.41 -10.00
N HIS A 73 -21.11 2.75 -9.07
CA HIS A 73 -22.45 3.23 -9.40
C HIS A 73 -22.43 4.50 -10.25
N LEU A 74 -21.55 5.47 -9.93
CA LEU A 74 -21.43 6.72 -10.68
C LEU A 74 -20.95 6.52 -12.14
N VAL A 75 -20.10 5.51 -12.40
CA VAL A 75 -19.60 5.21 -13.76
C VAL A 75 -20.46 4.21 -14.52
N ARG A 76 -21.40 3.53 -13.85
CA ARG A 76 -22.19 2.42 -14.41
C ARG A 76 -22.96 2.80 -15.68
N SER A 77 -23.43 4.04 -15.80
CA SER A 77 -24.19 4.50 -16.98
C SER A 77 -23.37 4.50 -18.27
N ARG A 78 -22.04 4.60 -18.18
CA ARG A 78 -21.13 4.65 -19.34
C ARG A 78 -20.40 3.34 -19.57
N VAL A 79 -20.07 2.61 -18.50
CA VAL A 79 -19.26 1.38 -18.56
C VAL A 79 -19.84 0.28 -17.63
N PRO A 80 -21.07 -0.20 -17.89
CA PRO A 80 -21.83 -1.00 -16.93
C PRO A 80 -21.16 -2.32 -16.53
N VAL A 81 -20.51 -3.01 -17.48
CA VAL A 81 -19.83 -4.29 -17.23
C VAL A 81 -18.62 -4.11 -16.31
N LEU A 82 -17.70 -3.21 -16.67
CA LEU A 82 -16.50 -2.94 -15.88
C LEU A 82 -16.84 -2.41 -14.49
N ALA A 83 -17.85 -1.53 -14.39
CA ALA A 83 -18.33 -1.03 -13.11
C ALA A 83 -18.84 -2.15 -12.21
N THR A 84 -19.65 -3.08 -12.75
CA THR A 84 -20.24 -4.18 -11.98
C THR A 84 -19.16 -5.18 -11.54
N VAL A 85 -18.29 -5.60 -12.45
CA VAL A 85 -17.18 -6.52 -12.12
C VAL A 85 -16.24 -5.89 -11.09
N GLY A 86 -15.86 -4.63 -11.28
CA GLY A 86 -15.05 -3.88 -10.33
C GLY A 86 -15.70 -3.81 -8.95
N ALA A 87 -17.00 -3.49 -8.88
CA ALA A 87 -17.77 -3.44 -7.63
C ALA A 87 -17.80 -4.79 -6.90
N VAL A 88 -18.06 -5.89 -7.60
CA VAL A 88 -18.07 -7.23 -7.01
C VAL A 88 -16.69 -7.60 -6.45
N LEU A 89 -15.62 -7.33 -7.21
CA LEU A 89 -14.25 -7.62 -6.79
C LEU A 89 -13.83 -6.80 -5.56
N VAL A 90 -14.12 -5.48 -5.51
CA VAL A 90 -13.78 -4.67 -4.33
C VAL A 90 -14.59 -5.07 -3.10
N VAL A 91 -15.85 -5.49 -3.25
CA VAL A 91 -16.64 -6.03 -2.13
C VAL A 91 -16.05 -7.34 -1.63
N LEU A 92 -15.67 -8.25 -2.54
CA LEU A 92 -14.96 -9.49 -2.18
C LEU A 92 -13.63 -9.20 -1.47
N GLY A 93 -12.88 -8.22 -1.98
CA GLY A 93 -11.63 -7.76 -1.39
C GLY A 93 -11.82 -7.20 0.02
N GLY A 94 -12.80 -6.32 0.20
CA GLY A 94 -13.17 -5.73 1.49
C GLY A 94 -13.64 -6.79 2.49
N PHE A 95 -14.40 -7.80 2.04
CA PHE A 95 -14.77 -8.94 2.86
C PHE A 95 -13.55 -9.71 3.38
N GLY A 96 -12.61 -10.07 2.50
CA GLY A 96 -11.38 -10.77 2.92
C GLY A 96 -10.54 -9.95 3.91
N HIS A 97 -10.43 -8.63 3.70
CA HIS A 97 -9.74 -7.75 4.64
C HIS A 97 -10.50 -7.60 5.97
N ALA A 98 -11.84 -7.60 5.96
CA ALA A 98 -12.63 -7.58 7.19
C ALA A 98 -12.46 -8.87 8.00
N VAL A 99 -12.39 -10.04 7.34
CA VAL A 99 -12.04 -11.31 8.01
C VAL A 99 -10.66 -11.22 8.64
N TYR A 100 -9.66 -10.71 7.92
CA TYR A 100 -8.31 -10.47 8.48
C TYR A 100 -8.33 -9.48 9.66
N GLY A 101 -9.14 -8.42 9.57
CA GLY A 101 -9.39 -7.52 10.69
C GLY A 101 -9.94 -8.25 11.93
N GLY A 102 -10.85 -9.21 11.73
CA GLY A 102 -11.32 -10.10 12.81
C GLY A 102 -10.21 -10.92 13.45
N VAL A 103 -9.28 -11.47 12.65
CA VAL A 103 -8.08 -12.17 13.16
C VAL A 103 -7.24 -11.21 14.02
N ASN A 104 -7.05 -9.96 13.57
CA ASN A 104 -6.33 -8.95 14.36
C ASN A 104 -6.99 -8.68 15.72
N VAL A 105 -8.32 -8.65 15.79
CA VAL A 105 -9.04 -8.50 17.07
C VAL A 105 -8.82 -9.71 17.98
N VAL A 106 -8.83 -10.94 17.44
CA VAL A 106 -8.53 -12.15 18.20
C VAL A 106 -7.09 -12.14 18.73
N MET A 107 -6.13 -11.67 17.93
CA MET A 107 -4.74 -11.53 18.38
C MET A 107 -4.58 -10.54 19.54
N LEU A 108 -5.40 -9.48 19.63
CA LEU A 108 -5.39 -8.59 20.79
C LEU A 108 -5.74 -9.34 22.07
N ALA A 109 -6.77 -10.18 22.03
CA ALA A 109 -7.18 -10.98 23.19
C ALA A 109 -6.14 -12.06 23.54
N MET A 110 -5.54 -12.71 22.53
CA MET A 110 -4.44 -13.67 22.76
C MET A 110 -3.21 -13.03 23.39
N ALA A 111 -2.91 -11.77 23.06
CA ALA A 111 -1.76 -11.05 23.59
C ALA A 111 -1.94 -10.66 25.08
N GLU A 112 -3.14 -10.77 25.65
CA GLU A 112 -3.38 -10.56 27.09
C GLU A 112 -2.93 -11.75 27.94
N ASP A 113 -2.79 -12.95 27.37
CA ASP A 113 -2.32 -14.17 28.05
C ASP A 113 -0.97 -14.65 27.49
N LEU A 114 0.10 -14.05 28.00
CA LEU A 114 1.47 -14.45 27.64
C LEU A 114 1.89 -15.80 28.24
N ALA A 115 1.14 -16.38 29.17
CA ALA A 115 1.46 -17.69 29.72
C ALA A 115 1.11 -18.83 28.74
N ALA A 116 0.11 -18.63 27.88
CA ALA A 116 -0.33 -19.58 26.85
C ALA A 116 0.23 -19.28 25.45
N LEU A 117 1.30 -18.48 25.37
CA LEU A 117 1.73 -17.85 24.13
C LEU A 117 2.06 -18.84 23.01
N ASP A 118 2.79 -19.92 23.29
CA ASP A 118 3.11 -20.95 22.29
C ASP A 118 1.85 -21.61 21.73
N THR A 119 0.83 -21.81 22.58
CA THR A 119 -0.46 -22.37 22.16
C THR A 119 -1.20 -21.39 21.25
N HIS A 120 -1.22 -20.10 21.59
CA HIS A 120 -1.83 -19.06 20.76
C HIS A 120 -1.11 -18.91 19.41
N ALA A 121 0.21 -18.91 19.40
CA ALA A 121 1.02 -18.87 18.18
C ALA A 121 0.74 -20.09 17.28
N ALA A 122 0.61 -21.30 17.84
CA ALA A 122 0.27 -22.49 17.09
C ALA A 122 -1.16 -22.47 16.52
N VAL A 123 -2.12 -21.89 17.25
CA VAL A 123 -3.49 -21.67 16.74
C VAL A 123 -3.47 -20.70 15.56
N LEU A 124 -2.74 -19.60 15.66
CA LEU A 124 -2.64 -18.61 14.60
C LEU A 124 -1.99 -19.20 13.34
N ALA A 125 -0.88 -19.95 13.50
CA ALA A 125 -0.22 -20.64 12.40
C ALA A 125 -1.18 -21.57 11.64
N ARG A 126 -1.91 -22.45 12.36
CA ARG A 126 -2.91 -23.33 11.74
C ARG A 126 -4.05 -22.58 11.08
N GLY A 127 -4.45 -21.44 11.65
CA GLY A 127 -5.48 -20.57 11.08
C GLY A 127 -5.05 -19.98 9.73
N GLU A 128 -3.84 -19.42 9.69
CA GLU A 128 -3.27 -18.77 8.50
C GLU A 128 -2.85 -19.76 7.41
N GLU A 129 -2.39 -20.96 7.77
CA GLU A 129 -2.03 -22.04 6.84
C GLU A 129 -3.23 -22.88 6.38
N GLY A 130 -4.33 -22.85 7.14
CA GLY A 130 -5.51 -23.65 6.89
C GLY A 130 -6.63 -22.85 6.24
N ILE A 131 -7.74 -22.72 6.97
CA ILE A 131 -8.98 -22.14 6.45
C ILE A 131 -8.85 -20.64 6.14
N GLY A 132 -7.83 -19.95 6.67
CA GLY A 132 -7.57 -18.53 6.41
C GLY A 132 -7.11 -18.24 4.99
N ILE A 133 -6.38 -19.15 4.34
CA ILE A 133 -5.82 -18.96 2.99
C ILE A 133 -6.86 -18.48 1.96
N PRO A 134 -8.02 -19.15 1.76
CA PRO A 134 -8.98 -18.70 0.76
C PRO A 134 -9.52 -17.29 1.04
N PHE A 135 -9.71 -16.89 2.31
CA PHE A 135 -10.16 -15.55 2.65
C PHE A 135 -9.09 -14.49 2.42
N MET A 136 -7.83 -14.78 2.77
CA MET A 136 -6.69 -13.89 2.51
C MET A 136 -6.46 -13.74 1.00
N ALA A 137 -6.52 -14.84 0.25
CA ALA A 137 -6.40 -14.84 -1.20
C ALA A 137 -7.55 -14.06 -1.85
N ALA A 138 -8.81 -14.27 -1.42
CA ALA A 138 -9.96 -13.50 -1.89
C ALA A 138 -9.83 -12.01 -1.56
N GLY A 139 -9.34 -11.68 -0.36
CA GLY A 139 -9.04 -10.32 0.07
C GLY A 139 -8.02 -9.64 -0.84
N LEU A 140 -6.89 -10.29 -1.07
CA LEU A 140 -5.80 -9.77 -1.90
C LEU A 140 -6.20 -9.67 -3.38
N LEU A 141 -6.73 -10.74 -3.96
CA LEU A 141 -7.14 -10.77 -5.36
C LEU A 141 -8.30 -9.80 -5.62
N GLY A 142 -9.32 -9.81 -4.76
CA GLY A 142 -10.47 -8.92 -4.88
C GLY A 142 -10.08 -7.44 -4.79
N THR A 143 -9.22 -7.07 -3.86
CA THR A 143 -8.73 -5.68 -3.78
C THR A 143 -7.86 -5.34 -4.98
N VAL A 144 -6.79 -6.09 -5.27
CA VAL A 144 -5.87 -5.75 -6.37
C VAL A 144 -6.60 -5.70 -7.71
N LEU A 145 -7.34 -6.76 -8.07
CA LEU A 145 -8.05 -6.80 -9.34
C LEU A 145 -9.23 -5.82 -9.36
N GLY A 146 -9.95 -5.67 -8.24
CA GLY A 146 -11.05 -4.74 -8.12
C GLY A 146 -10.62 -3.30 -8.31
N PHE A 147 -9.51 -2.86 -7.68
CA PHE A 147 -8.95 -1.53 -7.88
C PHE A 147 -8.48 -1.30 -9.32
N ILE A 148 -7.86 -2.29 -9.95
CA ILE A 148 -7.44 -2.19 -11.37
C ILE A 148 -8.66 -2.03 -12.27
N VAL A 149 -9.63 -2.93 -12.18
CA VAL A 149 -10.83 -2.91 -13.03
C VAL A 149 -11.64 -1.64 -12.80
N LEU A 150 -11.84 -1.23 -11.55
CA LEU A 150 -12.56 -0.01 -11.22
C LEU A 150 -11.80 1.25 -11.67
N GLY A 151 -10.46 1.27 -11.56
CA GLY A 151 -9.62 2.33 -12.09
C GLY A 151 -9.78 2.48 -13.62
N VAL A 152 -9.77 1.36 -14.35
CA VAL A 152 -10.04 1.34 -15.80
C VAL A 152 -11.48 1.79 -16.09
N ALA A 153 -12.45 1.40 -15.29
CA ALA A 153 -13.85 1.84 -15.42
C ALA A 153 -13.98 3.37 -15.24
N VAL A 154 -13.32 3.95 -14.24
CA VAL A 154 -13.30 5.41 -14.01
C VAL A 154 -12.62 6.14 -15.16
N TRP A 155 -11.50 5.62 -15.65
CA TRP A 155 -10.77 6.18 -16.79
C TRP A 155 -11.62 6.17 -18.07
N ARG A 156 -12.22 5.02 -18.42
CA ARG A 156 -13.10 4.87 -19.60
C ARG A 156 -14.42 5.60 -19.45
N GLY A 157 -14.94 5.69 -18.23
CA GLY A 157 -16.14 6.43 -17.88
C GLY A 157 -15.95 7.94 -17.96
N GLY A 158 -14.71 8.44 -18.09
CA GLY A 158 -14.41 9.87 -18.18
C GLY A 158 -14.79 10.63 -16.91
N LEU A 159 -14.67 9.98 -15.75
CA LEU A 159 -15.01 10.56 -14.46
C LEU A 159 -13.72 11.14 -13.83
N GLY A 160 -13.44 12.40 -14.14
CA GLY A 160 -12.26 13.14 -13.67
C GLY A 160 -11.22 13.43 -14.75
N PRO A 161 -10.12 14.13 -14.40
CA PRO A 161 -9.05 14.44 -15.34
C PRO A 161 -8.40 13.16 -15.87
N ARG A 162 -8.27 13.04 -17.19
CA ARG A 162 -7.78 11.83 -17.88
C ARG A 162 -6.38 11.37 -17.43
N TRP A 163 -5.61 12.28 -16.83
CA TRP A 163 -4.26 12.05 -16.32
C TRP A 163 -4.20 11.31 -14.97
N VAL A 164 -5.31 11.27 -14.20
CA VAL A 164 -5.33 10.60 -12.88
C VAL A 164 -5.18 9.08 -13.01
N GLY A 165 -5.74 8.47 -14.06
CA GLY A 165 -5.61 7.03 -14.33
C GLY A 165 -4.16 6.58 -14.53
N PRO A 166 -3.41 7.21 -15.46
CA PRO A 166 -1.98 6.96 -15.62
C PRO A 166 -1.16 7.24 -14.35
N LEU A 167 -1.45 8.31 -13.61
CA LEU A 167 -0.74 8.65 -12.36
C LEU A 167 -0.93 7.61 -11.25
N LEU A 168 -2.12 7.00 -11.13
CA LEU A 168 -2.35 5.92 -10.17
C LEU A 168 -1.71 4.60 -10.58
N ALA A 169 -1.69 4.29 -11.89
CA ALA A 169 -1.00 3.12 -12.42
C ALA A 169 0.53 3.24 -12.30
N VAL A 170 1.07 4.44 -12.54
CA VAL A 170 2.50 4.73 -12.46
C VAL A 170 2.96 5.02 -11.03
N GLY A 171 2.10 5.55 -10.16
CA GLY A 171 2.45 5.92 -8.78
C GLY A 171 2.97 4.76 -7.92
N ARG A 172 2.41 3.55 -8.09
CA ARG A 172 2.94 2.34 -7.44
C ARG A 172 4.31 1.91 -7.98
N LEU A 173 4.65 2.29 -9.21
CA LEU A 173 5.93 2.00 -9.85
C LEU A 173 6.97 3.10 -9.57
N CYS A 174 6.54 4.37 -9.48
CA CYS A 174 7.40 5.53 -9.21
C CYS A 174 7.81 5.66 -7.74
N LEU A 175 6.98 5.22 -6.77
CA LEU A 175 7.38 5.21 -5.35
C LEU A 175 8.57 4.27 -5.06
N ARG A 176 8.94 3.41 -6.01
CA ARG A 176 10.10 2.51 -5.90
C ARG A 176 11.15 2.74 -6.98
N CYS A 177 11.06 3.83 -7.74
CA CYS A 177 12.02 4.18 -8.79
C CYS A 177 12.98 5.27 -8.28
N PRO A 178 14.30 4.97 -8.09
CA PRO A 178 15.30 5.92 -7.62
C PRO A 178 15.51 7.14 -8.54
N LEU A 179 15.02 7.08 -9.78
CA LEU A 179 15.20 8.12 -10.81
C LEU A 179 14.30 9.36 -10.63
N CYS A 180 13.29 9.31 -9.75
CA CYS A 180 12.44 10.47 -9.48
C CYS A 180 13.09 11.51 -8.54
N GLY A 181 14.29 11.26 -8.03
CA GLY A 181 15.06 12.23 -7.24
C GLY A 181 15.54 13.45 -8.05
N ASP A 182 15.61 13.35 -9.37
CA ASP A 182 16.31 14.34 -10.21
C ASP A 182 15.40 15.45 -10.78
N LEU A 183 14.07 15.27 -10.74
CA LEU A 183 13.14 16.26 -11.32
C LEU A 183 12.71 17.38 -10.36
N ARG A 184 13.18 17.39 -9.10
CA ARG A 184 12.97 18.54 -8.19
C ARG A 184 13.91 19.72 -8.46
N GLY A 185 14.87 19.59 -9.40
CA GLY A 185 15.79 20.67 -9.80
C GLY A 185 15.28 21.59 -10.92
N ALA A 186 14.20 21.23 -11.63
CA ALA A 186 13.70 22.02 -12.75
C ALA A 186 12.79 23.17 -12.27
N GLY A 187 13.40 24.29 -11.90
CA GLY A 187 12.70 25.53 -11.60
C GLY A 187 11.98 26.15 -12.82
N PRO A 188 11.03 27.09 -12.60
CA PRO A 188 10.08 27.59 -13.60
C PRO A 188 10.67 28.57 -14.65
N ARG A 189 11.93 28.42 -15.06
CA ARG A 189 12.60 29.35 -15.99
C ARG A 189 12.52 28.95 -17.48
N GLY A 190 11.82 27.87 -17.83
CA GLY A 190 11.87 27.29 -19.19
C GLY A 190 10.83 27.77 -20.21
N LEU A 191 9.95 28.74 -19.89
CA LEU A 191 8.87 29.17 -20.80
C LEU A 191 9.10 30.55 -21.46
N ALA A 192 10.32 31.09 -21.38
CA ALA A 192 10.67 32.38 -21.98
C ALA A 192 11.87 32.26 -22.93
N VAL A 193 11.78 31.47 -23.99
CA VAL A 193 12.74 31.50 -25.11
C VAL A 193 12.01 31.23 -26.44
N LEU A 194 11.22 32.20 -26.90
CA LEU A 194 10.85 32.32 -28.32
C LEU A 194 10.84 33.78 -28.80
N ASP A 195 11.50 34.69 -28.08
CA ASP A 195 11.64 36.07 -28.53
C ASP A 195 12.96 36.66 -28.01
N GLN A 196 14.07 36.32 -28.67
CA GLN A 196 15.27 37.17 -28.62
C GLN A 196 15.90 37.28 -30.01
N PRO A 197 16.15 38.51 -30.50
CA PRO A 197 16.84 38.75 -31.75
C PRO A 197 18.32 38.42 -31.60
N LEU A 198 18.90 37.90 -32.70
CA LEU A 198 20.35 37.76 -32.87
C LEU A 198 21.03 39.09 -32.58
N ALA A 199 21.89 39.10 -31.56
CA ALA A 199 22.93 40.10 -31.40
C ALA A 199 24.27 39.39 -31.18
N ASP A 200 25.21 39.81 -32.00
CA ASP A 200 26.62 39.43 -32.06
C ASP A 200 27.36 39.38 -30.72
N GLY A 201 28.37 38.51 -30.68
CA GLY A 201 29.68 38.93 -30.20
C GLY A 201 30.22 38.21 -28.96
N GLY A 202 31.39 37.61 -29.13
CA GLY A 202 32.39 37.61 -28.05
C GLY A 202 32.92 36.25 -27.60
N ARG A 203 33.91 35.77 -28.36
CA ARG A 203 35.18 35.19 -27.90
C ARG A 203 35.35 34.99 -26.39
N GLY A 204 35.74 33.78 -25.99
CA GLY A 204 36.27 33.52 -24.64
C GLY A 204 36.70 32.07 -24.41
N CYS A 205 37.77 31.62 -25.08
CA CYS A 205 38.48 30.38 -24.73
C CYS A 205 39.43 30.63 -23.54
N SER A 206 39.22 29.91 -22.44
CA SER A 206 40.20 29.61 -21.38
C SER A 206 39.50 28.68 -20.39
N GLY A 207 39.96 27.51 -19.94
CA GLY A 207 41.24 26.83 -20.06
C GLY A 207 41.39 25.92 -18.83
N HIS A 208 41.39 24.60 -19.03
CA HIS A 208 42.21 23.59 -18.31
C HIS A 208 42.01 23.40 -16.76
N PRO A 209 42.65 22.42 -16.09
CA PRO A 209 42.34 20.97 -16.11
C PRO A 209 42.29 20.30 -14.71
N THR A 210 42.07 18.98 -14.70
CA THR A 210 42.58 17.96 -13.74
C THR A 210 42.25 18.07 -12.26
N HIS A 211 41.59 17.04 -11.71
CA HIS A 211 42.16 16.27 -10.61
C HIS A 211 41.66 14.82 -10.62
N ALA A 212 42.59 13.92 -10.92
CA ALA A 212 42.52 12.50 -10.61
C ALA A 212 43.00 12.27 -9.17
N GLY A 213 42.37 11.33 -8.48
CA GLY A 213 42.79 10.76 -7.20
C GLY A 213 41.79 9.63 -6.85
N ALA A 214 42.06 8.37 -7.17
CA ALA A 214 43.07 7.45 -6.64
C ALA A 214 42.78 6.94 -5.22
N CYS A 215 42.93 5.61 -5.08
CA CYS A 215 43.37 4.85 -3.90
C CYS A 215 42.33 4.09 -3.05
N GLY A 216 42.42 2.75 -3.18
CA GLY A 216 42.46 1.79 -2.06
C GLY A 216 41.10 1.25 -1.60
N GLY A 217 40.83 -0.05 -1.49
CA GLY A 217 41.64 -1.26 -1.54
C GLY A 217 40.78 -2.41 -0.96
N PRO A 218 41.12 -3.70 -1.19
CA PRO A 218 40.31 -4.86 -0.82
C PRO A 218 40.81 -5.53 0.47
N VAL A 219 39.91 -5.94 1.38
CA VAL A 219 40.22 -6.71 2.60
C VAL A 219 38.97 -7.56 2.96
N THR A 220 38.86 -8.81 2.48
CA THR A 220 39.17 -10.12 3.12
C THR A 220 38.28 -10.55 4.30
N ALA A 221 37.94 -11.86 4.26
CA ALA A 221 37.70 -12.83 5.36
C ALA A 221 36.33 -13.52 5.19
N ASP A 222 36.23 -14.71 4.57
CA ASP A 222 36.68 -16.02 5.06
C ASP A 222 36.34 -16.30 6.53
N GLY A 223 35.41 -17.24 6.77
CA GLY A 223 35.20 -17.85 8.07
C GLY A 223 34.03 -18.85 8.11
N PRO A 224 34.17 -20.06 8.70
CA PRO A 224 33.55 -21.26 8.15
C PRO A 224 32.55 -21.97 9.09
N SER A 225 31.85 -22.95 8.50
CA SER A 225 31.52 -24.27 9.07
C SER A 225 30.79 -24.40 10.42
N GLY A 226 29.65 -25.08 10.37
CA GLY A 226 29.43 -26.26 11.24
C GLY A 226 28.26 -26.16 12.22
N HIS A 227 27.19 -26.93 11.93
CA HIS A 227 26.79 -28.04 12.79
C HIS A 227 25.60 -28.80 12.19
N ARG A 228 25.87 -30.01 11.70
CA ARG A 228 24.84 -31.07 11.58
C ARG A 228 24.53 -31.56 12.99
N ARG A 229 23.25 -31.55 13.38
CA ARG A 229 22.75 -32.42 14.46
C ARG A 229 21.86 -33.50 13.84
N ALA A 230 22.18 -34.73 14.21
CA ALA A 230 21.43 -35.93 13.89
C ALA A 230 20.10 -35.95 14.66
N VAL A 231 19.03 -36.36 13.99
CA VAL A 231 17.73 -36.69 14.59
C VAL A 231 17.66 -38.21 14.73
N PRO A 232 17.44 -38.76 15.93
CA PRO A 232 17.14 -40.18 16.09
C PRO A 232 15.68 -40.47 15.74
N ALA A 233 15.48 -41.55 15.00
CA ALA A 233 14.16 -42.10 14.67
C ALA A 233 13.50 -42.73 15.90
N ARG A 234 12.21 -42.46 16.09
CA ARG A 234 11.24 -43.35 16.72
C ARG A 234 9.91 -43.24 15.99
#